data_AF-A0A7U6LBE6-F1
#
_entry.id   AF-A0A7U6LBE6-F1
#
_cell.length_a   1.000
_cell.length_b   1.000
_cell.length_c   1.000
_cell.angle_alpha   90.00
_cell.angle_beta   90.00
_cell.angle_gamma   90.00
#
_symmetry.space_group_name_H-M   'P 1'
#
loop_
_entity.id
_entity.type
_entity.pdbx_description
1 polymer ?
#
loop_
_entity_poly.entity_id
_entity_poly.type
_entity_poly.pdbx_seq_one_letter_code
_entity_poly.pdbx_strand_id
1 'polypeptide(L)'
;MISDRRFFKRTGVSLLGLVYSIISFGNENIKEVSLKGNIESVSTPKKEPASVASTKTNNSQLEKLIKNQYNNKSIDLNVNTSLKNMRDSGSYERPNANTYTANRKTQQGTPDMKLSREQLLAVAEKIFQNETGGVRNNLVDWNDGENFPSLGIGHFTWFKASGGRSGFGDSLPDMIAYYKEKGITLPKLLAEFKHSPWNSKSELMAKKANGDKDIQELIAFFDNTRDIQVMFIYDRLKNSLDKMIQASSNKENLKNQFERMVNTPNGLYALIDYVNFKGEGLKGVSSYNNVAWGLRQVLENMKGTATGQSALVEFSNSAKDILARRVKNAPRNESRWLQGWYNRVDTYKTFEIGSAY
;
A
#
# COMPACT_ATOMS: atom_id res chain seq x y z
N MET A 1 8.87 2.51 -10.54
CA MET A 1 7.94 3.42 -9.83
C MET A 1 6.54 2.93 -10.11
N ILE A 2 5.78 2.55 -9.08
CA ILE A 2 4.49 1.83 -9.23
C ILE A 2 3.31 2.83 -9.21
N SER A 3 2.15 2.37 -9.69
CA SER A 3 1.00 3.18 -10.10
C SER A 3 0.30 3.96 -8.97
N ASP A 4 -0.37 5.05 -9.33
CA ASP A 4 -0.79 6.12 -8.41
C ASP A 4 -2.29 6.17 -8.16
N ARG A 5 -2.81 5.24 -7.35
CA ARG A 5 -4.22 4.82 -7.48
C ARG A 5 -5.09 4.87 -6.23
N ARG A 6 -6.38 4.69 -6.50
CA ARG A 6 -7.54 4.88 -5.63
C ARG A 6 -7.62 3.77 -4.59
N PHE A 7 -7.77 4.18 -3.33
CA PHE A 7 -8.26 3.34 -2.25
C PHE A 7 -9.65 3.82 -1.90
N PHE A 8 -10.69 3.10 -2.33
CA PHE A 8 -12.03 3.02 -1.73
C PHE A 8 -12.99 2.27 -2.68
N LYS A 9 -13.30 1.02 -2.35
CA LYS A 9 -14.62 0.43 -2.56
C LYS A 9 -15.16 0.08 -1.18
N ARG A 10 -15.90 0.99 -0.54
CA ARG A 10 -16.75 0.58 0.59
C ARG A 10 -17.80 -0.37 0.03
N THR A 11 -18.01 -1.50 0.70
CA THR A 11 -19.13 -2.40 0.43
C THR A 11 -20.44 -1.63 0.60
N GLY A 12 -21.21 -1.50 -0.48
CA GLY A 12 -22.51 -0.86 -0.43
C GLY A 12 -23.51 -1.80 0.24
N VAL A 13 -23.89 -1.50 1.48
CA VAL A 13 -25.08 -2.11 2.10
C VAL A 13 -26.29 -1.36 1.53
N SER A 14 -27.04 -2.05 0.66
CA SER A 14 -28.33 -1.56 0.18
C SER A 14 -29.42 -2.00 1.15
N LEU A 15 -30.16 -1.06 1.73
CA LEU A 15 -31.47 -1.36 2.31
C LEU A 15 -32.46 -0.21 2.04
N LEU A 16 -33.30 -0.48 1.04
CA LEU A 16 -34.68 -0.02 0.84
C LEU A 16 -35.23 1.11 1.74
N GLY A 17 -35.59 2.20 1.07
CA GLY A 17 -36.99 2.61 1.00
C GLY A 17 -37.54 3.55 2.06
N LEU A 18 -37.70 4.83 1.68
CA LEU A 18 -38.97 5.54 1.92
C LEU A 18 -39.16 6.64 0.88
N VAL A 19 -40.31 6.59 0.21
CA VAL A 19 -40.76 7.55 -0.80
C VAL A 19 -41.24 8.83 -0.15
N TYR A 20 -40.89 9.99 -0.73
CA TYR A 20 -41.80 11.13 -0.80
C TYR A 20 -41.54 11.93 -2.07
N SER A 21 -42.57 12.07 -2.90
CA SER A 21 -42.61 12.98 -4.05
C SER A 21 -42.83 14.42 -3.56
N ILE A 22 -42.33 15.41 -4.30
CA ILE A 22 -43.02 16.68 -4.63
C ILE A 22 -42.27 17.39 -5.77
N ILE A 23 -42.92 17.38 -6.95
CA ILE A 23 -43.17 18.45 -7.93
C ILE A 23 -42.08 19.53 -8.20
N SER A 24 -41.84 19.73 -9.49
CA SER A 24 -41.00 20.77 -10.14
C SER A 24 -41.69 22.14 -10.24
N PHE A 25 -40.93 23.23 -10.10
CA PHE A 25 -40.97 24.54 -10.79
C PHE A 25 -39.75 25.33 -10.24
N GLY A 26 -39.13 26.32 -10.89
CA GLY A 26 -39.42 27.04 -12.13
C GLY A 26 -38.71 28.40 -12.04
N ASN A 27 -37.80 28.66 -12.98
CA ASN A 27 -37.10 29.92 -13.31
C ASN A 27 -37.57 31.25 -12.65
N GLU A 28 -36.66 32.10 -12.14
CA GLU A 28 -36.43 33.47 -12.68
C GLU A 28 -35.30 34.28 -12.00
N ASN A 29 -34.89 35.37 -12.65
CA ASN A 29 -33.76 36.26 -12.31
C ASN A 29 -34.15 37.38 -11.35
N ILE A 30 -33.26 37.77 -10.41
CA ILE A 30 -33.16 39.18 -9.95
C ILE A 30 -31.68 39.62 -9.90
N LYS A 31 -31.47 40.89 -10.25
CA LYS A 31 -30.20 41.60 -10.38
C LYS A 31 -29.76 42.34 -9.09
N GLU A 32 -28.46 42.24 -8.79
CA GLU A 32 -27.52 43.39 -8.67
C GLU A 32 -27.62 44.44 -7.52
N VAL A 33 -26.44 44.98 -7.15
CA VAL A 33 -26.14 46.32 -6.52
C VAL A 33 -25.79 46.43 -5.01
N SER A 34 -24.48 46.73 -4.79
CA SER A 34 -23.82 47.66 -3.84
C SER A 34 -23.86 47.57 -2.30
N LEU A 35 -22.68 47.19 -1.74
CA LEU A 35 -21.84 47.93 -0.78
C LEU A 35 -22.41 49.16 -0.01
N LYS A 36 -22.32 49.13 1.33
CA LYS A 36 -21.50 50.00 2.23
C LYS A 36 -21.86 49.78 3.71
N GLY A 37 -20.89 49.90 4.64
CA GLY A 37 -21.20 50.01 6.09
C GLY A 37 -20.10 49.54 7.05
N ASN A 38 -19.56 50.47 7.85
CA ASN A 38 -18.52 50.29 8.87
C ASN A 38 -18.67 51.51 9.83
N ILE A 39 -18.34 51.52 11.13
CA ILE A 39 -17.58 50.61 12.02
C ILE A 39 -18.35 50.54 13.38
N GLU A 40 -17.95 49.66 14.32
CA GLU A 40 -17.74 49.94 15.78
C GLU A 40 -18.11 48.81 16.76
N SER A 41 -17.45 48.84 17.92
CA SER A 41 -17.33 47.79 18.96
C SER A 41 -18.03 48.19 20.27
N VAL A 42 -18.32 47.23 21.17
CA VAL A 42 -18.28 47.47 22.63
C VAL A 42 -18.25 46.16 23.46
N SER A 43 -17.68 46.30 24.67
CA SER A 43 -17.32 45.38 25.77
C SER A 43 -18.01 44.00 26.00
N THR A 44 -17.19 43.09 26.56
CA THR A 44 -17.56 41.88 27.32
C THR A 44 -18.13 42.20 28.72
N PRO A 45 -18.75 41.22 29.42
CA PRO A 45 -18.04 40.66 30.57
C PRO A 45 -18.13 39.12 30.74
N LYS A 46 -17.27 38.61 31.64
CA LYS A 46 -16.95 37.20 31.89
C LYS A 46 -17.87 36.54 32.94
N LYS A 47 -18.27 35.28 32.73
CA LYS A 47 -18.55 34.33 33.84
C LYS A 47 -18.34 32.88 33.43
N GLU A 48 -17.68 32.14 34.31
CA GLU A 48 -17.43 30.69 34.23
C GLU A 48 -18.58 29.95 34.95
N PRO A 49 -18.81 28.65 34.66
CA PRO A 49 -18.39 27.67 35.65
C PRO A 49 -17.80 26.37 35.08
N ALA A 50 -17.02 25.67 35.90
CA ALA A 50 -16.39 24.40 35.58
C ALA A 50 -17.29 23.19 35.93
N SER A 51 -17.16 22.08 35.19
CA SER A 51 -16.62 20.83 35.78
C SER A 51 -16.51 19.66 34.80
N VAL A 52 -15.39 18.97 34.96
CA VAL A 52 -14.86 17.77 34.30
C VAL A 52 -15.85 16.60 34.17
N ALA A 53 -15.89 15.96 32.98
CA ALA A 53 -16.33 14.57 32.82
C ALA A 53 -15.47 13.77 31.81
N SER A 54 -14.52 13.01 32.35
CA SER A 54 -13.88 11.78 31.81
C SER A 54 -13.71 11.55 30.29
N THR A 55 -12.50 11.79 29.78
CA THR A 55 -11.96 11.18 28.54
C THR A 55 -10.93 10.06 28.79
N LYS A 56 -10.81 9.54 30.03
CA LYS A 56 -9.70 8.67 30.45
C LYS A 56 -9.80 7.19 30.06
N THR A 57 -10.93 6.71 29.52
CA THR A 57 -11.20 5.27 29.44
C THR A 57 -10.44 4.54 28.32
N ASN A 58 -10.34 5.13 27.12
CA ASN A 58 -9.85 4.43 25.93
C ASN A 58 -8.32 4.19 25.92
N ASN A 59 -7.53 5.17 26.37
CA ASN A 59 -6.07 4.98 26.47
C ASN A 59 -5.70 3.90 27.48
N SER A 60 -6.45 3.74 28.57
CA SER A 60 -6.15 2.73 29.59
C SER A 60 -6.35 1.28 29.12
N GLN A 61 -7.26 1.05 28.15
CA GLN A 61 -7.43 -0.26 27.52
C GLN A 61 -6.33 -0.52 26.48
N LEU A 62 -5.99 0.48 25.67
CA LEU A 62 -4.90 0.38 24.70
C LEU A 62 -3.55 0.14 25.39
N GLU A 63 -3.25 0.87 26.48
CA GLU A 63 -2.05 0.68 27.30
C GLU A 63 -2.00 -0.70 27.99
N LYS A 64 -3.16 -1.28 28.34
CA LYS A 64 -3.24 -2.65 28.89
C LYS A 64 -3.01 -3.72 27.83
N LEU A 65 -3.58 -3.55 26.64
CA LEU A 65 -3.31 -4.43 25.48
C LEU A 65 -1.83 -4.40 25.12
N ILE A 66 -1.24 -3.20 25.03
CA ILE A 66 0.19 -2.98 24.82
C ILE A 66 1.03 -3.67 25.91
N LYS A 67 0.75 -3.43 27.21
CA LYS A 67 1.52 -4.07 28.29
C LYS A 67 1.44 -5.60 28.28
N ASN A 68 0.29 -6.16 27.91
CA ASN A 68 0.13 -7.62 27.80
C ASN A 68 0.88 -8.20 26.59
N GLN A 69 0.98 -7.45 25.49
CA GLN A 69 1.69 -7.84 24.27
C GLN A 69 3.22 -7.90 24.48
N TYR A 70 3.81 -6.95 25.20
CA TYR A 70 5.27 -6.88 25.39
C TYR A 70 5.80 -7.70 26.58
N ASN A 71 4.95 -8.13 27.51
CA ASN A 71 5.36 -8.91 28.68
C ASN A 71 5.37 -10.44 28.46
N ASN A 72 4.58 -10.96 27.52
CA ASN A 72 4.55 -12.40 27.23
C ASN A 72 5.66 -12.80 26.25
N LYS A 73 6.77 -13.31 26.78
CA LYS A 73 7.89 -13.90 26.01
C LYS A 73 7.57 -15.22 25.28
N SER A 74 6.30 -15.61 25.23
CA SER A 74 5.79 -16.84 24.64
C SER A 74 4.37 -16.63 24.12
N ILE A 75 4.23 -16.02 22.94
CA ILE A 75 2.93 -15.97 22.26
C ILE A 75 2.94 -17.02 21.14
N ASP A 76 2.44 -18.21 21.48
CA ASP A 76 2.04 -19.23 20.51
C ASP A 76 0.72 -18.76 19.87
N LEU A 77 0.82 -18.11 18.71
CA LEU A 77 -0.34 -17.56 17.99
C LEU A 77 -0.94 -18.63 17.07
N ASN A 78 -2.12 -19.10 17.47
CA ASN A 78 -2.77 -20.33 17.02
C ASN A 78 -3.26 -20.29 15.54
N VAL A 79 -2.32 -20.35 14.60
CA VAL A 79 -2.25 -21.08 13.30
C VAL A 79 -3.49 -21.20 12.40
N ASN A 80 -4.70 -21.42 12.92
CA ASN A 80 -5.84 -21.92 12.14
C ASN A 80 -6.63 -20.87 11.36
N THR A 81 -6.70 -19.61 11.78
CA THR A 81 -7.59 -18.61 11.13
C THR A 81 -7.00 -18.09 9.82
N SER A 82 -5.74 -17.63 9.82
CA SER A 82 -5.08 -17.16 8.60
C SER A 82 -4.84 -18.26 7.57
N LEU A 83 -4.79 -19.53 7.98
CA LEU A 83 -4.72 -20.69 7.08
C LEU A 83 -6.08 -21.19 6.60
N LYS A 84 -7.19 -20.90 7.31
CA LYS A 84 -8.55 -21.21 6.83
C LYS A 84 -8.91 -20.38 5.60
N ASN A 85 -8.63 -19.07 5.63
CA ASN A 85 -8.92 -18.17 4.50
C ASN A 85 -8.08 -18.49 3.25
N MET A 86 -6.99 -19.27 3.38
CA MET A 86 -6.19 -19.80 2.26
C MET A 86 -6.60 -21.24 1.84
N ARG A 87 -7.50 -21.91 2.58
CA ARG A 87 -7.95 -23.29 2.30
C ARG A 87 -9.22 -23.34 1.45
N ASP A 88 -10.07 -22.32 1.52
CA ASP A 88 -11.33 -22.26 0.78
C ASP A 88 -11.12 -21.91 -0.72
N SER A 89 -9.90 -21.54 -1.12
CA SER A 89 -9.46 -21.41 -2.52
C SER A 89 -8.87 -22.73 -3.04
N GLY A 90 -9.73 -23.56 -3.65
CA GLY A 90 -9.47 -24.97 -3.97
C GLY A 90 -8.14 -25.36 -4.65
N SER A 91 -7.70 -26.57 -4.27
CA SER A 91 -6.67 -27.43 -4.91
C SER A 91 -5.31 -26.79 -5.23
N TYR A 92 -4.45 -26.70 -4.22
CA TYR A 92 -3.00 -26.72 -4.41
C TYR A 92 -2.35 -27.59 -3.32
N GLU A 93 -1.70 -28.69 -3.72
CA GLU A 93 -0.87 -29.47 -2.79
C GLU A 93 0.46 -28.74 -2.55
N ARG A 94 0.70 -28.43 -1.27
CA ARG A 94 1.82 -27.60 -0.82
C ARG A 94 3.16 -28.35 -0.92
N PRO A 95 4.20 -27.79 -1.57
CA PRO A 95 5.56 -28.31 -1.48
C PRO A 95 6.01 -28.44 -0.02
N ASN A 96 6.55 -29.60 0.32
CA ASN A 96 6.69 -30.05 1.70
C ASN A 96 7.95 -29.47 2.40
N ALA A 97 7.93 -29.48 3.73
CA ALA A 97 9.04 -29.18 4.65
C ALA A 97 9.63 -27.75 4.68
N ASN A 98 9.26 -27.02 5.74
CA ASN A 98 10.11 -26.35 6.74
C ASN A 98 11.44 -25.67 6.33
N THR A 99 11.61 -24.44 6.81
CA THR A 99 12.83 -23.58 6.73
C THR A 99 13.29 -23.17 5.33
N TYR A 100 12.73 -22.06 4.83
CA TYR A 100 13.47 -21.19 3.90
C TYR A 100 14.55 -20.44 4.68
N THR A 101 15.65 -21.11 5.01
CA THR A 101 16.86 -20.41 5.47
C THR A 101 17.43 -19.62 4.30
N ALA A 102 17.32 -18.29 4.36
CA ALA A 102 17.97 -17.36 3.43
C ALA A 102 19.51 -17.30 3.65
N ASN A 103 20.17 -18.46 3.74
CA ASN A 103 21.61 -18.59 3.89
C ASN A 103 22.31 -18.45 2.53
N ARG A 104 22.50 -17.20 2.10
CA ARG A 104 23.60 -16.82 1.22
C ARG A 104 24.25 -15.55 1.75
N LYS A 105 25.53 -15.70 2.12
CA LYS A 105 26.49 -14.70 2.61
C LYS A 105 26.02 -13.25 2.40
N THR A 106 25.66 -12.57 3.49
CA THR A 106 25.55 -11.11 3.50
C THR A 106 26.90 -10.52 3.09
N GLN A 107 26.88 -9.63 2.09
CA GLN A 107 28.01 -8.73 1.87
C GLN A 107 28.11 -7.81 3.11
N GLN A 108 29.33 -7.59 3.60
CA GLN A 108 29.58 -6.81 4.82
C GLN A 108 28.91 -5.44 4.73
N GLY A 109 28.01 -5.15 5.68
CA GLY A 109 27.39 -3.83 5.85
C GLY A 109 25.88 -3.76 5.56
N THR A 110 25.26 -4.82 5.05
CA THR A 110 23.80 -4.90 4.87
C THR A 110 23.10 -5.36 6.17
N PRO A 111 22.03 -4.68 6.63
CA PRO A 111 21.26 -5.08 7.81
C PRO A 111 20.59 -6.45 7.61
N ASP A 112 20.58 -7.25 8.67
CA ASP A 112 20.07 -8.62 8.67
C ASP A 112 18.53 -8.64 8.68
N MET A 113 17.94 -8.36 7.52
CA MET A 113 16.51 -8.53 7.30
C MET A 113 16.17 -10.02 7.38
N LYS A 114 15.48 -10.41 8.45
CA LYS A 114 14.99 -11.78 8.69
C LYS A 114 13.49 -11.73 8.98
N LEU A 115 12.73 -12.44 8.17
CA LEU A 115 11.32 -12.74 8.38
C LEU A 115 11.12 -14.25 8.31
N SER A 116 10.24 -14.79 9.17
CA SER A 116 9.71 -16.14 9.00
C SER A 116 8.73 -16.18 7.82
N ARG A 117 8.39 -17.39 7.34
CA ARG A 117 7.40 -17.55 6.25
C ARG A 117 6.04 -17.00 6.66
N GLU A 118 5.68 -17.16 7.91
CA GLU A 118 4.41 -16.72 8.52
C GLU A 118 4.34 -15.19 8.54
N GLN A 119 5.45 -14.51 8.88
CA GLN A 119 5.53 -13.05 8.83
C GLN A 119 5.46 -12.53 7.39
N LEU A 120 6.13 -13.20 6.43
CA LEU A 120 6.01 -12.88 5.01
C LEU A 120 4.57 -13.05 4.51
N LEU A 121 3.87 -14.12 4.91
CA LEU A 121 2.46 -14.34 4.57
C LEU A 121 1.53 -13.27 5.17
N ALA A 122 1.77 -12.84 6.42
CA ALA A 122 1.02 -11.73 7.02
C ALA A 122 1.25 -10.40 6.27
N VAL A 123 2.47 -10.15 5.78
CA VAL A 123 2.78 -9.03 4.90
C VAL A 123 2.07 -9.17 3.54
N ALA A 124 2.08 -10.37 2.94
CA ALA A 124 1.39 -10.65 1.69
C ALA A 124 -0.11 -10.37 1.78
N GLU A 125 -0.75 -10.77 2.89
CA GLU A 125 -2.16 -10.48 3.14
C GLU A 125 -2.42 -8.99 3.31
N LYS A 126 -1.57 -8.22 4.01
CA LYS A 126 -1.77 -6.75 4.08
C LYS A 126 -1.52 -6.06 2.75
N ILE A 127 -0.57 -6.52 1.94
CA ILE A 127 -0.36 -6.03 0.58
C ILE A 127 -1.58 -6.36 -0.30
N PHE A 128 -2.14 -7.57 -0.21
CA PHE A 128 -3.39 -7.96 -0.87
C PHE A 128 -4.57 -7.07 -0.44
N GLN A 129 -4.78 -6.87 0.86
CA GLN A 129 -5.82 -6.00 1.40
C GLN A 129 -5.65 -4.55 0.92
N ASN A 130 -4.41 -4.06 0.89
CA ASN A 130 -4.09 -2.74 0.39
C ASN A 130 -4.42 -2.61 -1.11
N GLU A 131 -3.76 -3.39 -1.96
CA GLU A 131 -3.89 -3.23 -3.42
C GLU A 131 -5.29 -3.59 -3.93
N THR A 132 -5.87 -4.70 -3.47
CA THR A 132 -7.11 -5.27 -4.05
C THR A 132 -8.38 -4.90 -3.29
N GLY A 133 -8.26 -4.34 -2.07
CA GLY A 133 -9.36 -4.22 -1.12
C GLY A 133 -9.79 -5.55 -0.50
N GLY A 134 -8.91 -6.56 -0.48
CA GLY A 134 -9.20 -7.91 0.02
C GLY A 134 -10.00 -8.78 -0.96
N VAL A 135 -10.15 -8.36 -2.22
CA VAL A 135 -11.02 -9.01 -3.20
C VAL A 135 -10.19 -9.79 -4.21
N ARG A 136 -10.25 -11.12 -4.15
CA ARG A 136 -9.54 -12.05 -5.06
C ARG A 136 -9.69 -11.67 -6.53
N ASN A 137 -10.92 -11.30 -6.94
CA ASN A 137 -11.22 -10.93 -8.32
C ASN A 137 -10.43 -9.69 -8.79
N ASN A 138 -9.97 -8.82 -7.89
CA ASN A 138 -9.17 -7.64 -8.24
C ASN A 138 -7.67 -7.94 -8.40
N LEU A 139 -7.22 -9.21 -8.24
CA LEU A 139 -5.86 -9.64 -8.61
C LEU A 139 -5.57 -9.54 -10.11
N VAL A 140 -6.59 -9.29 -10.94
CA VAL A 140 -6.46 -8.91 -12.35
C VAL A 140 -7.44 -7.76 -12.59
N ASP A 141 -7.00 -6.50 -12.43
CA ASP A 141 -7.87 -5.32 -12.59
C ASP A 141 -7.23 -4.25 -13.49
N TRP A 142 -8.01 -3.26 -13.90
CA TRP A 142 -7.56 -2.14 -14.74
C TRP A 142 -8.33 -0.88 -14.30
N ASN A 143 -7.65 0.10 -13.71
CA ASN A 143 -8.31 1.29 -13.18
C ASN A 143 -8.63 2.30 -14.28
N ASP A 144 -9.67 3.13 -14.09
CA ASP A 144 -9.94 4.21 -15.05
C ASP A 144 -8.78 5.23 -15.05
N GLY A 145 -8.40 5.72 -16.24
CA GLY A 145 -7.23 6.57 -16.44
C GLY A 145 -5.88 5.83 -16.39
N GLU A 146 -5.89 4.49 -16.43
CA GLU A 146 -4.73 3.62 -16.65
C GLU A 146 -4.67 3.17 -18.11
N ASN A 147 -3.48 3.01 -18.67
CA ASN A 147 -3.26 2.45 -20.02
C ASN A 147 -2.76 0.99 -19.97
N PHE A 148 -2.86 0.34 -18.81
CA PHE A 148 -2.41 -1.01 -18.48
C PHE A 148 -3.32 -1.64 -17.40
N PRO A 149 -3.50 -2.97 -17.37
CA PRO A 149 -3.94 -3.66 -16.18
C PRO A 149 -2.85 -3.73 -15.11
N SER A 150 -3.27 -3.97 -13.87
CA SER A 150 -2.43 -4.29 -12.71
C SER A 150 -2.76 -5.70 -12.24
N LEU A 151 -1.73 -6.50 -11.96
CA LEU A 151 -1.86 -7.93 -11.67
C LEU A 151 -1.24 -8.33 -10.32
N GLY A 152 -1.81 -9.35 -9.69
CA GLY A 152 -1.31 -9.93 -8.44
C GLY A 152 -1.37 -9.00 -7.23
N ILE A 153 -0.88 -9.49 -6.08
CA ILE A 153 -0.83 -8.70 -4.85
C ILE A 153 0.17 -7.55 -4.97
N GLY A 154 1.22 -7.69 -5.80
CA GLY A 154 2.16 -6.61 -6.06
C GLY A 154 1.58 -5.48 -6.93
N HIS A 155 0.38 -5.66 -7.50
CA HIS A 155 -0.19 -4.75 -8.50
C HIS A 155 0.81 -4.46 -9.64
N PHE A 156 1.41 -5.54 -10.13
CA PHE A 156 2.38 -5.52 -11.21
C PHE A 156 1.75 -4.92 -12.46
N THR A 157 2.31 -3.83 -12.95
CA THR A 157 1.84 -3.18 -14.18
C THR A 157 2.15 -4.11 -15.34
N TRP A 158 1.28 -4.16 -16.35
CA TRP A 158 1.55 -4.90 -17.59
C TRP A 158 1.21 -4.05 -18.80
N PHE A 159 2.20 -3.48 -19.48
CA PHE A 159 1.91 -2.59 -20.61
C PHE A 159 1.61 -3.36 -21.88
N LYS A 160 0.72 -2.81 -22.70
CA LYS A 160 0.50 -3.22 -24.08
C LYS A 160 1.67 -2.79 -24.97
N ALA A 161 1.89 -3.50 -26.08
CA ALA A 161 3.06 -3.32 -26.95
C ALA A 161 3.24 -1.89 -27.48
N SER A 162 2.14 -1.14 -27.67
CA SER A 162 2.16 0.27 -28.10
C SER A 162 2.59 1.27 -27.02
N GLY A 163 2.92 0.81 -25.81
CA GLY A 163 3.80 1.53 -24.89
C GLY A 163 3.29 1.76 -23.47
N GLY A 164 4.25 2.09 -22.60
CA GLY A 164 4.04 2.65 -21.27
C GLY A 164 4.38 4.13 -21.19
N ARG A 165 4.03 4.79 -20.08
CA ARG A 165 4.37 6.20 -19.87
C ARG A 165 5.86 6.35 -19.60
N SER A 166 6.49 7.36 -20.20
CA SER A 166 7.85 7.75 -19.85
C SER A 166 7.98 7.98 -18.33
N GLY A 167 8.95 7.29 -17.71
CA GLY A 167 9.17 7.32 -16.26
C GLY A 167 8.47 6.23 -15.43
N PHE A 168 7.55 5.45 -16.00
CA PHE A 168 6.87 4.34 -15.32
C PHE A 168 7.12 3.02 -16.05
N GLY A 169 7.98 2.17 -15.46
CA GLY A 169 8.33 0.86 -16.02
C GLY A 169 7.25 -0.21 -15.83
N ASP A 170 7.32 -1.21 -16.70
CA ASP A 170 6.55 -2.46 -16.64
C ASP A 170 7.10 -3.33 -15.52
N SER A 171 6.33 -3.66 -14.48
CA SER A 171 6.82 -4.44 -13.32
C SER A 171 6.42 -5.92 -13.35
N LEU A 172 5.50 -6.33 -14.24
CA LEU A 172 5.18 -7.73 -14.43
C LEU A 172 6.33 -8.54 -15.08
N PRO A 173 7.10 -8.04 -16.07
CA PRO A 173 8.23 -8.76 -16.64
C PRO A 173 9.27 -9.19 -15.60
N ASP A 174 9.55 -8.33 -14.61
CA ASP A 174 10.46 -8.65 -13.50
C ASP A 174 9.89 -9.79 -12.62
N MET A 175 8.58 -9.75 -12.34
CA MET A 175 7.89 -10.83 -11.59
C MET A 175 7.85 -12.15 -12.38
N ILE A 176 7.63 -12.10 -13.70
CA ILE A 176 7.69 -13.26 -14.60
C ILE A 176 9.11 -13.86 -14.62
N ALA A 177 10.15 -13.03 -14.65
CA ALA A 177 11.53 -13.49 -14.54
C ALA A 177 11.79 -14.18 -13.19
N TYR A 178 11.27 -13.62 -12.09
CA TYR A 178 11.37 -14.23 -10.77
C TYR A 178 10.65 -15.58 -10.68
N TYR A 179 9.44 -15.72 -11.24
CA TYR A 179 8.75 -17.02 -11.33
C TYR A 179 9.57 -18.06 -12.09
N LYS A 180 10.17 -17.68 -13.22
CA LYS A 180 11.04 -18.56 -14.01
C LYS A 180 12.30 -18.96 -13.24
N GLU A 181 12.92 -18.04 -12.49
CA GLU A 181 14.06 -18.34 -11.60
C GLU A 181 13.69 -19.36 -10.52
N LYS A 182 12.46 -19.30 -9.98
CA LYS A 182 11.95 -20.26 -8.98
C LYS A 182 11.38 -21.56 -9.60
N GLY A 183 11.46 -21.74 -10.92
CA GLY A 183 10.93 -22.92 -11.60
C GLY A 183 9.40 -23.04 -11.58
N ILE A 184 8.68 -21.93 -11.37
CA ILE A 184 7.22 -21.91 -11.34
C ILE A 184 6.67 -21.90 -12.78
N THR A 185 5.84 -22.89 -13.11
CA THR A 185 5.12 -22.95 -14.37
C THR A 185 4.14 -21.78 -14.48
N LEU A 186 4.19 -21.07 -15.59
CA LEU A 186 3.36 -19.89 -15.85
C LEU A 186 2.01 -20.29 -16.46
N PRO A 187 0.90 -19.61 -16.10
CA PRO A 187 -0.38 -19.76 -16.78
C PRO A 187 -0.27 -19.24 -18.21
N LYS A 188 -1.17 -19.68 -19.09
CA LYS A 188 -1.07 -19.49 -20.55
C LYS A 188 -0.79 -18.04 -20.95
N LEU A 189 -1.54 -17.09 -20.37
CA LEU A 189 -1.39 -15.66 -20.68
C LEU A 189 0.01 -15.10 -20.37
N LEU A 190 0.68 -15.59 -19.32
CA LEU A 190 2.02 -15.15 -18.93
C LEU A 190 3.14 -15.92 -19.65
N ALA A 191 2.82 -17.09 -20.22
CA ALA A 191 3.73 -17.88 -21.03
C ALA A 191 3.79 -17.38 -22.49
N GLU A 192 2.63 -17.10 -23.09
CA GLU A 192 2.50 -16.72 -24.50
C GLU A 192 2.74 -15.22 -24.75
N PHE A 193 2.29 -14.33 -23.86
CA PHE A 193 2.29 -12.89 -24.11
C PHE A 193 3.38 -12.15 -23.33
N LYS A 194 4.22 -11.40 -24.06
CA LYS A 194 5.19 -10.47 -23.46
C LYS A 194 4.52 -9.20 -22.90
N HIS A 195 3.42 -8.78 -23.51
CA HIS A 195 2.71 -7.53 -23.25
C HIS A 195 1.23 -7.82 -23.00
N SER A 196 0.52 -6.92 -22.30
CA SER A 196 -0.92 -7.08 -22.02
C SER A 196 -1.68 -7.40 -23.32
N PRO A 197 -2.37 -8.56 -23.41
CA PRO A 197 -3.06 -8.99 -24.63
C PRO A 197 -4.32 -8.15 -24.92
N TRP A 198 -4.89 -7.52 -23.88
CA TRP A 198 -6.09 -6.70 -24.01
C TRP A 198 -5.75 -5.27 -24.48
N ASN A 199 -6.51 -4.79 -25.46
CA ASN A 199 -6.36 -3.47 -26.04
C ASN A 199 -6.93 -2.38 -25.12
N SER A 200 -7.95 -2.71 -24.34
CA SER A 200 -8.67 -1.77 -23.47
C SER A 200 -9.14 -2.39 -22.15
N LYS A 201 -9.41 -1.52 -21.18
CA LYS A 201 -10.12 -1.88 -19.94
C LYS A 201 -11.45 -2.58 -20.23
N SER A 202 -12.24 -2.06 -21.18
CA SER A 202 -13.57 -2.59 -21.48
C SER A 202 -13.50 -4.05 -21.94
N GLU A 203 -12.52 -4.37 -22.77
CA GLU A 203 -12.25 -5.73 -23.26
C GLU A 203 -11.91 -6.70 -22.11
N LEU A 204 -10.94 -6.34 -21.26
CA LEU A 204 -10.56 -7.15 -20.10
C LEU A 204 -11.76 -7.37 -19.16
N MET A 205 -12.50 -6.30 -18.83
CA MET A 205 -13.63 -6.39 -17.91
C MET A 205 -14.80 -7.21 -18.48
N ALA A 206 -15.09 -7.09 -19.77
CA ALA A 206 -16.13 -7.87 -20.42
C ALA A 206 -15.77 -9.36 -20.47
N LYS A 207 -14.54 -9.72 -20.89
CA LYS A 207 -14.04 -11.10 -20.86
C LYS A 207 -14.10 -11.70 -19.46
N LYS A 208 -13.63 -10.95 -18.46
CA LYS A 208 -13.64 -11.34 -17.05
C LYS A 208 -15.06 -11.56 -16.51
N ALA A 209 -16.01 -10.68 -16.83
CA ALA A 209 -17.41 -10.81 -16.46
C ALA A 209 -18.09 -12.02 -17.12
N ASN A 210 -17.69 -12.35 -18.35
CA ASN A 210 -18.18 -13.51 -19.10
C ASN A 210 -17.50 -14.84 -18.71
N GLY A 211 -16.66 -14.86 -17.67
CA GLY A 211 -16.01 -16.09 -17.18
C GLY A 211 -14.91 -16.64 -18.09
N ASP A 212 -14.21 -15.79 -18.83
CA ASP A 212 -13.05 -16.17 -19.67
C ASP A 212 -12.04 -17.00 -18.87
N LYS A 213 -11.81 -18.25 -19.31
CA LYS A 213 -11.04 -19.26 -18.57
C LYS A 213 -9.58 -18.86 -18.36
N ASP A 214 -8.96 -18.22 -19.36
CA ASP A 214 -7.57 -17.79 -19.29
C ASP A 214 -7.39 -16.68 -18.24
N ILE A 215 -8.41 -15.82 -18.07
CA ILE A 215 -8.45 -14.81 -16.98
C ILE A 215 -8.67 -15.47 -15.61
N GLN A 216 -9.54 -16.46 -15.50
CA GLN A 216 -9.78 -17.16 -14.23
C GLN A 216 -8.56 -17.97 -13.78
N GLU A 217 -7.86 -18.62 -14.71
CA GLU A 217 -6.55 -19.24 -14.47
C GLU A 217 -5.55 -18.20 -13.94
N LEU A 218 -5.46 -17.04 -14.59
CA LEU A 218 -4.55 -15.96 -14.19
C LEU A 218 -4.84 -15.43 -12.78
N ILE A 219 -6.12 -15.23 -12.43
CA ILE A 219 -6.53 -14.83 -11.08
C ILE A 219 -6.13 -15.90 -10.05
N ALA A 220 -6.43 -17.18 -10.33
CA ALA A 220 -6.10 -18.29 -9.43
C ALA A 220 -4.58 -18.47 -9.27
N PHE A 221 -3.80 -18.29 -10.34
CA PHE A 221 -2.35 -18.32 -10.30
C PHE A 221 -1.78 -17.27 -9.36
N PHE A 222 -2.19 -16.00 -9.49
CA PHE A 222 -1.74 -14.92 -8.59
C PHE A 222 -2.22 -15.10 -7.15
N ASP A 223 -3.34 -15.79 -6.95
CA ASP A 223 -3.86 -16.08 -5.61
C ASP A 223 -3.06 -17.19 -4.91
N ASN A 224 -2.71 -18.24 -5.65
CA ASN A 224 -1.96 -19.39 -5.13
C ASN A 224 -0.45 -19.11 -4.95
N THR A 225 0.05 -17.99 -5.47
CA THR A 225 1.48 -17.60 -5.48
C THR A 225 1.77 -16.32 -4.69
N ARG A 226 0.87 -15.92 -3.79
CA ARG A 226 1.01 -14.73 -2.93
C ARG A 226 2.33 -14.70 -2.17
N ASP A 227 2.83 -15.86 -1.72
CA ASP A 227 4.11 -15.97 -1.01
C ASP A 227 5.32 -15.69 -1.92
N ILE A 228 5.32 -16.21 -3.15
CA ILE A 228 6.36 -15.89 -4.15
C ILE A 228 6.35 -14.41 -4.52
N GLN A 229 5.17 -13.76 -4.58
CA GLN A 229 5.04 -12.34 -4.89
C GLN A 229 5.57 -11.44 -3.77
N VAL A 230 5.27 -11.73 -2.49
CA VAL A 230 5.86 -10.97 -1.38
C VAL A 230 7.37 -11.19 -1.28
N MET A 231 7.85 -12.41 -1.58
CA MET A 231 9.30 -12.70 -1.65
C MET A 231 9.99 -11.87 -2.74
N PHE A 232 9.38 -11.72 -3.92
CA PHE A 232 9.91 -10.83 -4.97
C PHE A 232 10.01 -9.37 -4.52
N ILE A 233 8.96 -8.83 -3.89
CA ILE A 233 8.97 -7.43 -3.38
C ILE A 233 10.03 -7.27 -2.27
N TYR A 234 10.18 -8.28 -1.42
CA TYR A 234 11.19 -8.33 -0.36
C TYR A 234 12.63 -8.39 -0.91
N ASP A 235 12.91 -9.27 -1.87
CA ASP A 235 14.22 -9.34 -2.54
C ASP A 235 14.52 -8.03 -3.29
N ARG A 236 13.51 -7.40 -3.89
CA ARG A 236 13.63 -6.07 -4.50
C ARG A 236 13.96 -4.98 -3.48
N LEU A 237 13.33 -4.96 -2.30
CA LEU A 237 13.70 -4.07 -1.19
C LEU A 237 15.16 -4.29 -0.79
N LYS A 238 15.58 -5.53 -0.55
CA LYS A 238 16.96 -5.88 -0.19
C LYS A 238 17.97 -5.40 -1.24
N ASN A 239 17.70 -5.69 -2.52
CA ASN A 239 18.53 -5.29 -3.66
C ASN A 239 18.43 -3.78 -4.02
N SER A 240 17.61 -3.01 -3.30
CA SER A 240 17.49 -1.56 -3.45
C SER A 240 18.29 -0.77 -2.42
N LEU A 241 18.65 -1.35 -1.27
CA LEU A 241 19.29 -0.62 -0.17
C LEU A 241 20.58 0.07 -0.58
N ASP A 242 21.54 -0.66 -1.16
CA ASP A 242 22.82 -0.08 -1.59
C ASP A 242 22.63 1.01 -2.66
N LYS A 243 21.64 0.84 -3.54
CA LYS A 243 21.28 1.83 -4.57
C LYS A 243 20.71 3.10 -3.93
N MET A 244 19.87 2.96 -2.90
CA MET A 244 19.34 4.09 -2.14
C MET A 244 20.43 4.81 -1.35
N ILE A 245 21.34 4.07 -0.70
CA ILE A 245 22.51 4.62 0.01
C ILE A 245 23.40 5.38 -0.98
N GLN A 246 23.73 4.80 -2.13
CA GLN A 246 24.58 5.46 -3.14
C GLN A 246 23.94 6.74 -3.70
N ALA A 247 22.61 6.76 -3.87
CA ALA A 247 21.86 7.91 -4.35
C ALA A 247 21.55 8.97 -3.28
N SER A 248 21.88 8.74 -2.00
CA SER A 248 21.60 9.66 -0.90
C SER A 248 22.73 10.65 -0.65
N SER A 249 22.36 11.90 -0.35
CA SER A 249 23.28 12.92 0.15
C SER A 249 23.66 12.72 1.62
N ASN A 250 22.84 12.01 2.41
CA ASN A 250 23.12 11.64 3.79
C ASN A 250 23.01 10.12 3.94
N LYS A 251 24.08 9.45 3.54
CA LYS A 251 24.22 7.98 3.50
C LYS A 251 24.07 7.36 4.89
N GLU A 252 24.64 8.02 5.90
CA GLU A 252 24.61 7.58 7.29
C GLU A 252 23.19 7.66 7.86
N ASN A 253 22.49 8.80 7.74
CA ASN A 253 21.10 8.87 8.20
C ASN A 253 20.21 7.86 7.46
N LEU A 254 20.34 7.71 6.13
CA LEU A 254 19.54 6.72 5.41
C LEU A 254 19.75 5.31 5.95
N LYS A 255 21.01 4.89 6.15
CA LYS A 255 21.34 3.59 6.73
C LYS A 255 20.76 3.45 8.14
N ASN A 256 20.95 4.45 9.00
CA ASN A 256 20.46 4.45 10.38
C ASN A 256 18.93 4.37 10.46
N GLN A 257 18.20 5.12 9.62
CA GLN A 257 16.73 5.08 9.58
C GLN A 257 16.22 3.77 8.97
N PHE A 258 16.93 3.18 8.01
CA PHE A 258 16.62 1.84 7.50
C PHE A 258 16.80 0.77 8.59
N GLU A 259 17.94 0.76 9.27
CA GLU A 259 18.22 -0.15 10.39
C GLU A 259 17.23 0.02 11.54
N ARG A 260 16.88 1.26 11.90
CA ARG A 260 15.85 1.59 12.89
C ARG A 260 14.49 1.00 12.52
N MET A 261 14.12 0.99 11.24
CA MET A 261 12.88 0.37 10.76
C MET A 261 12.97 -1.17 10.71
N VAL A 262 14.11 -1.76 10.37
CA VAL A 262 14.32 -3.22 10.45
C VAL A 262 14.25 -3.70 11.91
N ASN A 263 14.84 -2.95 12.84
CA ASN A 263 14.85 -3.23 14.28
C ASN A 263 13.54 -2.81 15.00
N THR A 264 12.53 -2.37 14.25
CA THR A 264 11.21 -1.98 14.78
C THR A 264 10.18 -3.05 14.42
N PRO A 265 9.41 -3.59 15.39
CA PRO A 265 8.26 -4.45 15.09
C PRO A 265 7.36 -3.81 14.04
N ASN A 266 6.94 -4.57 13.03
CA ASN A 266 6.17 -4.09 11.85
C ASN A 266 6.90 -3.11 10.92
N GLY A 267 8.10 -2.61 11.26
CA GLY A 267 8.80 -1.64 10.43
C GLY A 267 9.21 -2.21 9.06
N LEU A 268 9.57 -3.50 9.00
CA LEU A 268 9.85 -4.17 7.74
C LEU A 268 8.61 -4.33 6.83
N TYR A 269 7.38 -4.46 7.38
CA TYR A 269 6.15 -4.36 6.58
C TYR A 269 6.05 -2.99 5.90
N ALA A 270 6.29 -1.91 6.65
CA ALA A 270 6.24 -0.55 6.11
C ALA A 270 7.29 -0.31 5.01
N LEU A 271 8.49 -0.88 5.15
CA LEU A 271 9.54 -0.83 4.11
C LEU A 271 9.12 -1.59 2.83
N ILE A 272 8.61 -2.82 2.97
CA ILE A 272 8.17 -3.67 1.84
C ILE A 272 6.97 -3.02 1.12
N ASP A 273 5.93 -2.64 1.87
CA ASP A 273 4.72 -2.04 1.31
C ASP A 273 5.02 -0.69 0.64
N TYR A 274 5.88 0.16 1.21
CA TYR A 274 6.19 1.44 0.58
C TYR A 274 7.01 1.29 -0.72
N VAL A 275 7.91 0.29 -0.81
CA VAL A 275 8.59 -0.05 -2.08
C VAL A 275 7.63 -0.63 -3.11
N ASN A 276 6.63 -1.42 -2.70
CA ASN A 276 5.55 -1.83 -3.60
C ASN A 276 4.71 -0.63 -4.05
N PHE A 277 4.35 0.25 -3.12
CA PHE A 277 3.42 1.34 -3.33
C PHE A 277 3.98 2.49 -4.18
N LYS A 278 5.18 2.98 -3.86
CA LYS A 278 5.82 4.14 -4.55
C LYS A 278 7.20 3.84 -5.12
N GLY A 279 7.83 2.73 -4.75
CA GLY A 279 9.17 2.38 -5.18
C GLY A 279 10.27 3.05 -4.36
N GLU A 280 11.47 3.01 -4.90
CA GLU A 280 12.74 3.20 -4.20
C GLU A 280 13.16 4.68 -4.11
N GLY A 281 12.81 5.49 -5.10
CA GLY A 281 13.16 6.92 -5.13
C GLY A 281 14.60 7.21 -5.58
N LEU A 282 15.18 6.34 -6.41
CA LEU A 282 16.59 6.44 -6.86
C LEU A 282 16.88 7.66 -7.75
N LYS A 283 15.90 8.12 -8.54
CA LYS A 283 16.04 9.28 -9.44
C LYS A 283 14.80 10.17 -9.36
N GLY A 284 15.02 11.47 -9.56
CA GLY A 284 13.95 12.44 -9.74
C GLY A 284 13.18 12.22 -11.05
N VAL A 285 11.95 12.75 -11.12
CA VAL A 285 11.12 12.68 -12.33
C VAL A 285 11.03 14.08 -12.94
N SER A 286 11.42 14.23 -14.21
CA SER A 286 11.55 15.54 -14.87
C SER A 286 10.24 16.33 -14.90
N SER A 287 9.12 15.66 -15.18
CA SER A 287 7.77 16.25 -15.15
C SER A 287 7.25 16.57 -13.74
N TYR A 288 8.02 16.27 -12.69
CA TYR A 288 7.75 16.60 -11.29
C TYR A 288 8.89 17.45 -10.69
N ASN A 289 9.41 18.41 -11.46
CA ASN A 289 10.52 19.30 -11.07
C ASN A 289 11.80 18.56 -10.63
N ASN A 290 12.06 17.38 -11.19
CA ASN A 290 13.14 16.46 -10.79
C ASN A 290 13.08 16.01 -9.31
N VAL A 291 11.92 16.09 -8.67
CA VAL A 291 11.69 15.57 -7.32
C VAL A 291 11.38 14.06 -7.37
N ALA A 292 11.83 13.33 -6.36
CA ALA A 292 11.52 11.91 -6.15
C ALA A 292 10.64 11.74 -4.89
N TRP A 293 9.98 10.59 -4.73
CA TRP A 293 9.04 10.32 -3.62
C TRP A 293 8.99 8.85 -3.16
N GLY A 294 10.03 8.08 -3.48
CA GLY A 294 10.14 6.68 -3.05
C GLY A 294 10.72 6.54 -1.64
N LEU A 295 10.95 5.29 -1.22
CA LEU A 295 11.39 4.93 0.12
C LEU A 295 12.62 5.74 0.59
N ARG A 296 13.60 5.98 -0.31
CA ARG A 296 14.77 6.82 -0.02
C ARG A 296 14.38 8.17 0.60
N GLN A 297 13.39 8.87 0.04
CA GLN A 297 13.00 10.19 0.52
C GLN A 297 12.29 10.15 1.87
N VAL A 298 11.55 9.07 2.16
CA VAL A 298 10.91 8.85 3.46
C VAL A 298 11.97 8.67 4.54
N LEU A 299 12.98 7.84 4.28
CA LEU A 299 14.08 7.59 5.20
C LEU A 299 14.99 8.82 5.37
N GLU A 300 15.30 9.55 4.29
CA GLU A 300 16.08 10.80 4.33
C GLU A 300 15.41 11.91 5.15
N ASN A 301 14.07 11.92 5.20
CA ASN A 301 13.27 12.92 5.92
C ASN A 301 13.00 12.53 7.39
N MET A 302 13.30 11.29 7.80
CA MET A 302 13.34 10.86 9.21
C MET A 302 14.64 11.29 9.90
N LYS A 303 14.55 11.57 11.20
CA LYS A 303 15.62 12.14 12.05
C LYS A 303 15.68 11.53 13.46
N GLY A 304 14.63 10.86 13.92
CA GLY A 304 14.58 10.24 15.25
C GLY A 304 15.49 9.02 15.38
N THR A 305 15.69 8.58 16.62
CA THR A 305 16.56 7.46 16.98
C THR A 305 15.82 6.31 17.68
N ALA A 306 14.75 6.61 18.42
CA ALA A 306 13.96 5.60 19.14
C ALA A 306 13.24 4.63 18.19
N THR A 307 13.36 3.32 18.44
CA THR A 307 12.69 2.24 17.70
C THR A 307 11.24 2.06 18.16
N GLY A 308 10.54 1.07 17.60
CA GLY A 308 9.18 0.73 18.00
C GLY A 308 8.15 1.72 17.45
N GLN A 309 7.07 1.95 18.21
CA GLN A 309 5.93 2.76 17.75
C GLN A 309 6.32 4.17 17.31
N SER A 310 7.32 4.78 17.96
CA SER A 310 7.82 6.11 17.59
C SER A 310 8.43 6.14 16.17
N ALA A 311 9.15 5.09 15.77
CA ALA A 311 9.70 4.95 14.41
C ALA A 311 8.58 4.75 13.37
N LEU A 312 7.57 3.94 13.67
CA LEU A 312 6.40 3.75 12.79
C LEU A 312 5.61 5.06 12.60
N VAL A 313 5.42 5.82 13.67
CA VAL A 313 4.75 7.13 13.63
C VAL A 313 5.52 8.12 12.76
N GLU A 314 6.83 8.20 12.95
CA GLU A 314 7.70 9.10 12.19
C GLU A 314 7.81 8.69 10.71
N PHE A 315 7.93 7.40 10.42
CA PHE A 315 7.93 6.87 9.04
C PHE A 315 6.61 7.19 8.33
N SER A 316 5.47 6.98 9.00
CA SER A 316 4.14 7.29 8.49
C SER A 316 3.99 8.79 8.18
N ASN A 317 4.41 9.67 9.10
CA ASN A 317 4.37 11.12 8.89
C ASN A 317 5.32 11.57 7.77
N SER A 318 6.55 11.05 7.76
CA SER A 318 7.53 11.31 6.71
C SER A 318 7.01 10.89 5.33
N ALA A 319 6.36 9.72 5.22
CA ALA A 319 5.70 9.28 4.01
C ALA A 319 4.59 10.25 3.55
N LYS A 320 3.76 10.77 4.47
CA LYS A 320 2.75 11.80 4.15
C LYS A 320 3.39 13.07 3.59
N ASP A 321 4.45 13.59 4.21
CA ASP A 321 5.16 14.79 3.74
C ASP A 321 5.73 14.62 2.33
N ILE A 322 6.32 13.45 2.05
CA ILE A 322 6.87 13.11 0.74
C ILE A 322 5.76 12.98 -0.32
N LEU A 323 4.62 12.37 0.03
CA LEU A 323 3.44 12.30 -0.84
C LEU A 323 2.81 13.67 -1.12
N ALA A 324 2.73 14.55 -0.11
CA ALA A 324 2.26 15.93 -0.27
C ALA A 324 3.20 16.74 -1.17
N ARG A 325 4.52 16.62 -0.95
CA ARG A 325 5.56 17.25 -1.77
C ARG A 325 5.45 16.81 -3.23
N ARG A 326 5.22 15.53 -3.48
CA ARG A 326 4.95 15.00 -4.82
C ARG A 326 3.72 15.66 -5.45
N VAL A 327 2.57 15.68 -4.78
CA VAL A 327 1.34 16.30 -5.32
C VAL A 327 1.57 17.77 -5.67
N LYS A 328 2.28 18.52 -4.82
CA LYS A 328 2.65 19.93 -5.08
C LYS A 328 3.50 20.11 -6.34
N ASN A 329 4.33 19.12 -6.69
CA ASN A 329 5.20 19.17 -7.87
C ASN A 329 4.60 18.50 -9.11
N ALA A 330 3.38 17.96 -9.04
CA ALA A 330 2.85 17.15 -10.12
C ALA A 330 2.37 18.00 -11.32
N PRO A 331 2.51 17.49 -12.57
CA PRO A 331 2.14 18.23 -13.79
C PRO A 331 0.61 18.28 -14.02
N ARG A 332 -0.16 17.70 -13.11
CA ARG A 332 -1.64 17.62 -13.11
C ARG A 332 -2.13 17.59 -11.67
N ASN A 333 -3.39 17.92 -11.43
CA ASN A 333 -3.97 17.82 -10.09
C ASN A 333 -4.05 16.35 -9.63
N GLU A 334 -3.22 15.98 -8.64
CA GLU A 334 -3.16 14.65 -8.04
C GLU A 334 -3.80 14.58 -6.65
N SER A 335 -4.29 15.70 -6.11
CA SER A 335 -4.78 15.83 -4.72
C SER A 335 -5.91 14.84 -4.38
N ARG A 336 -6.71 14.44 -5.37
CA ARG A 336 -7.78 13.44 -5.22
C ARG A 336 -7.32 12.06 -4.72
N TRP A 337 -6.03 11.73 -4.87
CA TRP A 337 -5.47 10.46 -4.39
C TRP A 337 -4.78 10.58 -3.02
N LEU A 338 -4.42 11.80 -2.60
CA LEU A 338 -3.59 12.04 -1.43
C LEU A 338 -4.19 11.46 -0.15
N GLN A 339 -5.50 11.61 0.05
CA GLN A 339 -6.19 11.05 1.22
C GLN A 339 -6.15 9.51 1.25
N GLY A 340 -6.30 8.85 0.09
CA GLY A 340 -6.19 7.39 0.01
C GLY A 340 -4.76 6.92 0.34
N TRP A 341 -3.75 7.67 -0.11
CA TRP A 341 -2.35 7.40 0.21
C TRP A 341 -2.05 7.61 1.69
N TYR A 342 -2.61 8.67 2.31
CA TYR A 342 -2.51 8.91 3.75
C TYR A 342 -3.12 7.76 4.56
N ASN A 343 -4.33 7.32 4.20
CA ASN A 343 -4.99 6.19 4.86
C ASN A 343 -4.14 4.92 4.80
N ARG A 344 -3.48 4.63 3.66
CA ARG A 344 -2.56 3.49 3.52
C ARG A 344 -1.36 3.60 4.45
N VAL A 345 -0.63 4.73 4.42
CA VAL A 345 0.58 4.89 5.25
C VAL A 345 0.26 5.07 6.74
N ASP A 346 -0.99 5.38 7.11
CA ASP A 346 -1.45 5.33 8.50
C ASP A 346 -1.49 3.89 9.04
N THR A 347 -1.77 2.87 8.20
CA THR A 347 -1.82 1.46 8.62
C THR A 347 -0.49 0.93 9.15
N TYR A 348 0.64 1.52 8.76
CA TYR A 348 1.97 1.12 9.21
C TYR A 348 2.15 1.24 10.73
N LYS A 349 1.34 2.09 11.39
CA LYS A 349 1.35 2.33 12.84
C LYS A 349 0.43 1.39 13.63
N THR A 350 -0.43 0.64 12.93
CA THR A 350 -1.51 -0.16 13.54
C THR A 350 -1.56 -1.58 13.01
N PHE A 351 -0.56 -1.99 12.22
CA PHE A 351 -0.43 -3.37 11.80
C PHE A 351 0.03 -4.25 12.96
N GLU A 352 -0.60 -5.40 13.12
CA GLU A 352 -0.20 -6.44 14.06
C GLU A 352 -0.07 -7.75 13.29
N ILE A 353 1.06 -8.44 13.47
CA ILE A 353 1.29 -9.77 12.91
C ILE A 353 0.42 -10.78 13.67
N GLY A 354 -0.44 -11.50 12.95
CA GLY A 354 -1.38 -12.48 13.52
C GLY A 354 -2.81 -11.98 13.68
N SER A 355 -3.02 -10.65 13.74
CA SER A 355 -4.35 -10.02 13.77
C SER A 355 -4.96 -9.92 12.37
N ALA A 356 -5.28 -11.08 11.79
CA ALA A 356 -6.22 -11.19 10.68
C ALA A 356 -7.64 -11.08 11.26
N TYR A 357 -8.38 -10.06 10.81
CA TYR A 357 -9.78 -9.80 11.21
C TYR A 357 -10.73 -10.84 10.61
#